data_AF-A0A662NYG3-F1
#
_entry.id   AF-A0A662NYG3-F1
#
_cell.length_a   1.000
_cell.length_b   1.000
_cell.length_c   1.000
_cell.angle_alpha   90.00
_cell.angle_beta   90.00
_cell.angle_gamma   90.00
#
_symmetry.space_group_name_H-M   'P 1'
#
loop_
_entity.id
_entity.type
_entity.pdbx_description
1 polymer ?
#
loop_
_entity_poly.entity_id
_entity_poly.type
_entity_poly.pdbx_seq_one_letter_code
_entity_poly.pdbx_strand_id
1 'polypeptide(L)'
;MAFIPIRVRRKEKKPPKRGAKKEKRIAYTLIKVKENQLISEKAKEVEALFKGRFFSRLTNPDEFTLLINIERLWKKYPRVYVVELDDGTSRWFYLIPSEERIRFERKDKFIVFIPKSEEALEKIVHRIINKGAKQKTPIEKALNLIQALLGVVGLFLAYLHRADIMQISNILTFIFAMIIVVQSLKKSYREREYEFD
;
A
#
# COMPACT_ATOMS: atom_id res chain seq x y z
N MET A 1 -41.80 -53.68 -4.03
CA MET A 1 -41.28 -52.40 -3.49
C MET A 1 -39.84 -52.64 -3.04
N ALA A 2 -38.86 -52.11 -3.77
CA ALA A 2 -37.44 -52.29 -3.45
C ALA A 2 -36.90 -51.02 -2.76
N PHE A 3 -36.41 -51.16 -1.53
CA PHE A 3 -35.73 -50.10 -0.78
C PHE A 3 -34.30 -49.92 -1.32
N ILE A 4 -34.00 -48.75 -1.88
CA ILE A 4 -32.64 -48.35 -2.26
C ILE A 4 -32.01 -47.67 -1.05
N PRO A 5 -30.92 -48.20 -0.44
CA PRO A 5 -30.27 -47.51 0.67
C PRO A 5 -29.47 -46.30 0.15
N ILE A 6 -29.81 -45.12 0.67
CA ILE A 6 -29.09 -43.86 0.43
C ILE A 6 -27.69 -43.98 1.03
N ARG A 7 -26.67 -44.12 0.18
CA ARG A 7 -25.26 -44.13 0.57
C ARG A 7 -24.84 -42.71 0.96
N VAL A 8 -24.89 -42.39 2.25
CA VAL A 8 -24.39 -41.14 2.81
C VAL A 8 -22.87 -41.06 2.59
N ARG A 9 -22.43 -40.34 1.55
CA ARG A 9 -21.01 -40.02 1.35
C ARG A 9 -20.54 -39.15 2.52
N ARG A 10 -19.84 -39.75 3.50
CA ARG A 10 -19.01 -39.04 4.47
C ARG A 10 -18.07 -38.13 3.70
N LYS A 11 -18.26 -36.81 3.79
CA LYS A 11 -17.31 -35.82 3.26
C LYS A 11 -16.00 -36.00 4.01
N GLU A 12 -15.02 -36.62 3.35
CA GLU A 12 -13.63 -36.63 3.81
C GLU A 12 -13.18 -35.19 4.06
N LYS A 13 -12.88 -34.87 5.31
CA LYS A 13 -12.29 -33.59 5.69
C LYS A 13 -10.91 -33.53 5.04
N LYS A 14 -10.78 -32.71 4.00
CA LYS A 14 -9.46 -32.34 3.44
C LYS A 14 -8.56 -31.87 4.60
N PRO A 15 -7.30 -32.33 4.68
CA PRO A 15 -6.39 -31.88 5.71
C PRO A 15 -6.23 -30.35 5.60
N PRO A 16 -6.12 -29.62 6.72
CA PRO A 16 -5.97 -28.18 6.70
C PRO A 16 -4.74 -27.82 5.86
N LYS A 17 -4.96 -27.08 4.77
CA LYS A 17 -3.88 -26.53 3.95
C LYS A 17 -2.95 -25.73 4.89
N ARG A 18 -1.69 -26.16 4.99
CA ARG A 18 -0.60 -25.43 5.67
C ARG A 18 -0.74 -23.93 5.34
N GLY A 19 -0.83 -23.11 6.37
CA GLY A 19 -1.28 -21.72 6.31
C GLY A 19 -0.55 -20.92 5.25
N ALA A 20 -1.26 -20.53 4.19
CA ALA A 20 -0.80 -19.48 3.30
C ALA A 20 -0.55 -18.24 4.15
N LYS A 21 0.69 -17.75 4.17
CA LYS A 21 1.07 -16.50 4.86
C LYS A 21 0.08 -15.43 4.42
N LYS A 22 -0.85 -15.02 5.28
CA LYS A 22 -1.85 -14.00 4.93
C LYS A 22 -1.08 -12.75 4.53
N GLU A 23 -1.17 -12.38 3.26
CA GLU A 23 -0.48 -11.22 2.70
C GLU A 23 -0.83 -9.98 3.53
N LYS A 24 0.19 -9.28 4.06
CA LYS A 24 -0.03 -8.12 4.92
C LYS A 24 -0.54 -6.93 4.11
N ARG A 25 -1.51 -6.20 4.65
CA ARG A 25 -2.16 -5.09 3.94
C ARG A 25 -2.37 -3.88 4.84
N ILE A 26 -2.23 -2.71 4.25
CA ILE A 26 -2.62 -1.43 4.85
C ILE A 26 -3.79 -0.89 4.04
N ALA A 27 -4.92 -0.68 4.68
CA ALA A 27 -6.11 -0.13 4.05
C ALA A 27 -6.29 1.30 4.53
N TYR A 28 -5.99 2.26 3.66
CA TYR A 28 -6.20 3.67 3.91
C TYR A 28 -7.61 4.08 3.49
N THR A 29 -8.32 4.78 4.36
CA THR A 29 -9.65 5.33 4.11
C THR A 29 -9.65 6.82 4.47
N LEU A 30 -10.00 7.68 3.53
CA LEU A 30 -10.25 9.10 3.80
C LEU A 30 -11.75 9.31 3.95
N ILE A 31 -12.13 10.07 4.97
CA ILE A 31 -13.49 10.56 5.18
C ILE A 31 -13.38 12.07 5.42
N LYS A 32 -13.79 12.86 4.44
CA LYS A 32 -13.89 14.31 4.59
C LYS A 32 -15.08 14.63 5.48
N VAL A 33 -14.83 15.48 6.48
CA VAL A 33 -15.89 16.01 7.33
C VAL A 33 -16.59 17.12 6.54
N LYS A 34 -17.93 17.15 6.62
CA LYS A 34 -18.71 18.21 5.97
C LYS A 34 -18.47 19.54 6.67
N GLU A 35 -18.54 20.64 5.93
CA GLU A 35 -18.29 21.99 6.46
C GLU A 35 -19.20 22.38 7.64
N ASN A 36 -20.37 21.77 7.74
CA ASN A 36 -21.36 22.01 8.81
C ASN A 36 -21.30 21.01 9.96
N GLN A 37 -20.31 20.11 10.00
CA GLN A 37 -20.17 19.07 11.01
C GLN A 37 -18.83 19.21 11.73
N LEU A 38 -18.83 19.05 13.06
CA LEU A 38 -17.58 19.04 13.81
C LEU A 38 -16.83 17.71 13.59
N ILE A 39 -15.50 17.75 13.46
CA ILE A 39 -14.68 16.54 13.36
C ILE A 39 -14.91 15.57 14.54
N SER A 40 -15.21 16.11 15.73
CA SER A 40 -15.53 15.32 16.93
C SER A 40 -16.86 14.57 16.83
N GLU A 41 -17.86 15.11 16.14
CA GLU A 41 -19.11 14.42 15.86
C GLU A 41 -18.88 13.29 14.87
N LYS A 42 -18.13 13.57 13.80
CA LYS A 42 -17.77 12.55 12.82
C LYS A 42 -16.90 11.45 13.41
N ALA A 43 -16.00 11.82 14.31
CA ALA A 43 -15.18 10.90 15.10
C ALA A 43 -16.05 9.93 15.90
N LYS A 44 -17.11 10.41 16.59
CA LYS A 44 -18.02 9.52 17.32
C LYS A 44 -18.73 8.52 16.40
N GLU A 45 -19.17 8.96 15.22
CA GLU A 45 -19.77 8.05 14.22
C GLU A 45 -18.79 6.96 13.79
N VAL A 46 -17.54 7.34 13.50
CA VAL A 46 -16.50 6.40 13.08
C VAL A 46 -16.07 5.47 14.22
N GLU A 47 -15.90 5.98 15.43
CA GLU A 47 -15.59 5.19 16.62
C GLU A 47 -16.70 4.18 16.94
N ALA A 48 -17.97 4.52 16.67
CA ALA A 48 -19.09 3.59 16.81
C ALA A 48 -18.99 2.39 15.86
N LEU A 49 -18.43 2.55 14.65
CA LEU A 49 -18.15 1.44 13.73
C LEU A 49 -17.09 0.48 14.26
N PHE A 50 -16.26 0.95 15.19
CA PHE A 50 -15.19 0.17 15.82
C PHE A 50 -15.57 -0.34 17.20
N LYS A 51 -16.83 -0.24 17.63
CA LYS A 51 -17.26 -0.68 18.96
C LYS A 51 -16.85 -2.15 19.19
N GLY A 52 -16.10 -2.38 20.27
CA GLY A 52 -15.54 -3.70 20.61
C GLY A 52 -14.22 -4.06 19.92
N ARG A 53 -13.63 -3.16 19.12
CA ARG A 53 -12.30 -3.31 18.51
C ARG A 53 -11.30 -2.38 19.17
N PHE A 54 -10.05 -2.82 19.25
CA PHE A 54 -8.94 -1.95 19.63
C PHE A 54 -8.60 -1.01 18.49
N PHE A 55 -8.42 0.28 18.80
CA PHE A 55 -7.89 1.27 17.87
C PHE A 55 -6.99 2.26 18.59
N SER A 56 -6.07 2.89 17.86
CA SER A 56 -5.30 4.04 18.34
C SER A 56 -5.71 5.28 17.56
N ARG A 57 -5.98 6.39 18.26
CA ARG A 57 -6.30 7.67 17.65
C ARG A 57 -5.11 8.62 17.76
N LEU A 58 -4.74 9.25 16.64
CA LEU A 58 -3.67 10.24 16.55
C LEU A 58 -4.25 11.52 15.93
N THR A 59 -4.07 12.65 16.59
CA THR A 59 -4.55 13.96 16.12
C THR A 59 -3.39 14.74 15.53
N ASN A 60 -3.50 15.16 14.27
CA ASN A 60 -2.47 15.87 13.53
C ASN A 60 -1.05 15.25 13.68
N PRO A 61 -0.89 13.93 13.54
CA PRO A 61 0.42 13.30 13.67
C PRO A 61 1.36 13.79 12.57
N ASP A 62 2.63 13.95 12.93
CA ASP A 62 3.70 14.03 11.94
C ASP A 62 3.96 12.66 11.29
N GLU A 63 4.78 12.67 10.24
CA GLU A 63 5.13 11.47 9.48
C GLU A 63 5.75 10.38 10.35
N PHE A 64 6.67 10.75 11.23
CA PHE A 64 7.38 9.83 12.10
C PHE A 64 6.45 9.14 13.12
N THR A 65 5.57 9.92 13.74
CA THR A 65 4.57 9.43 14.70
C THR A 65 3.60 8.47 14.04
N LEU A 66 3.11 8.80 12.84
CA LEU A 66 2.21 7.90 12.11
C LEU A 66 2.92 6.62 11.69
N LEU A 67 4.18 6.71 11.24
CA LEU A 67 5.00 5.59 10.81
C LEU A 67 5.22 4.57 11.93
N ILE A 68 5.73 4.99 13.08
CA ILE A 68 6.01 4.09 14.21
C ILE A 68 4.76 3.35 14.65
N ASN A 69 3.63 4.05 14.72
CA ASN A 69 2.38 3.44 15.15
C ASN A 69 1.86 2.41 14.14
N ILE A 70 1.95 2.71 12.84
CA ILE A 70 1.58 1.76 11.78
C ILE A 70 2.52 0.56 11.77
N GLU A 71 3.83 0.78 11.87
CA GLU A 71 4.85 -0.28 11.86
C GLU A 71 4.65 -1.26 13.03
N ARG A 72 4.42 -0.73 14.24
CA ARG A 72 4.12 -1.53 15.43
C ARG A 72 2.92 -2.45 15.23
N LEU A 73 1.84 -1.94 14.61
CA LEU A 73 0.65 -2.73 14.30
C LEU A 73 0.91 -3.70 13.15
N TRP A 74 1.58 -3.25 12.09
CA TRP A 74 1.85 -4.05 10.90
C TRP A 74 2.73 -5.24 11.20
N LYS A 75 3.68 -5.13 12.13
CA LYS A 75 4.50 -6.27 12.60
C LYS A 75 3.65 -7.40 13.16
N LYS A 76 2.59 -7.09 13.91
CA LYS A 76 1.74 -8.05 14.64
C LYS A 76 0.50 -8.51 13.87
N TYR A 77 -0.10 -7.64 13.07
CA TYR A 77 -1.40 -7.89 12.45
C TYR A 77 -1.30 -8.05 10.93
N PRO A 78 -2.09 -8.94 10.31
CA PRO A 78 -2.10 -9.11 8.86
C PRO A 78 -2.75 -7.93 8.13
N ARG A 79 -3.60 -7.16 8.81
CA ARG A 79 -4.26 -5.97 8.24
C ARG A 79 -4.24 -4.83 9.24
N VAL A 80 -3.89 -3.65 8.75
CA VAL A 80 -3.99 -2.38 9.49
C VAL A 80 -4.86 -1.44 8.67
N TYR A 81 -5.94 -0.95 9.27
CA TYR A 81 -6.74 0.11 8.68
C TYR A 81 -6.25 1.45 9.20
N VAL A 82 -6.03 2.39 8.28
CA VAL A 82 -5.67 3.78 8.56
C VAL A 82 -6.86 4.61 8.09
N VAL A 83 -7.68 5.09 9.02
CA VAL A 83 -8.83 5.93 8.70
C VAL A 83 -8.49 7.37 9.04
N GLU A 84 -8.49 8.23 8.04
CA GLU A 84 -8.28 9.66 8.17
C GLU A 84 -9.63 10.38 8.15
N LEU A 85 -9.89 11.17 9.19
CA LEU A 85 -10.89 12.22 9.18
C LEU A 85 -10.21 13.54 8.88
N ASP A 86 -10.76 14.29 7.94
CA ASP A 86 -10.20 15.56 7.49
C ASP A 86 -11.32 16.61 7.36
N ASP A 87 -11.28 17.64 8.20
CA ASP A 87 -12.20 18.78 8.12
C ASP A 87 -11.58 20.00 7.39
N GLY A 88 -10.40 19.81 6.80
CA GLY A 88 -9.63 20.87 6.14
C GLY A 88 -8.71 21.67 7.09
N THR A 89 -8.97 21.65 8.40
CA THR A 89 -8.16 22.35 9.41
C THR A 89 -7.36 21.37 10.27
N SER A 90 -7.98 20.25 10.62
CA SER A 90 -7.47 19.18 11.47
C SER A 90 -7.63 17.83 10.79
N ARG A 91 -6.68 16.95 11.08
CA ARG A 91 -6.62 15.59 10.56
C ARG A 91 -6.53 14.61 11.70
N TRP A 92 -7.50 13.72 11.81
CA TRP A 92 -7.51 12.70 12.85
C TRP A 92 -7.32 11.34 12.20
N PHE A 93 -6.38 10.57 12.72
CA PHE A 93 -6.05 9.25 12.21
C PHE A 93 -6.44 8.18 13.21
N TYR A 94 -7.16 7.19 12.73
CA TYR A 94 -7.49 5.98 13.46
C TYR A 94 -6.72 4.81 12.87
N LEU A 95 -5.96 4.14 13.73
CA LEU A 95 -5.20 2.95 13.39
C LEU A 95 -5.89 1.74 14.00
N ILE A 96 -6.50 0.92 13.15
CA ILE A 96 -7.27 -0.24 13.57
C ILE A 96 -6.59 -1.52 13.09
N PRO A 97 -5.95 -2.30 13.99
CA PRO A 97 -5.53 -3.65 13.66
C PRO A 97 -6.75 -4.54 13.44
N SER A 98 -6.74 -5.35 12.38
CA SER A 98 -7.82 -6.30 12.14
C SER A 98 -7.33 -7.56 11.45
N GLU A 99 -7.98 -8.68 11.75
CA GLU A 99 -7.86 -9.90 10.93
C GLU A 99 -8.92 -9.97 9.84
N GLU A 100 -10.03 -9.25 10.05
CA GLU A 100 -11.20 -9.26 9.20
C GLU A 100 -11.22 -8.07 8.25
N ARG A 101 -12.18 -8.07 7.32
CA ARG A 101 -12.39 -6.92 6.45
C ARG A 101 -13.40 -5.98 7.12
N ILE A 102 -12.97 -4.77 7.43
CA ILE A 102 -13.88 -3.67 7.81
C ILE A 102 -14.46 -3.09 6.52
N ARG A 103 -15.78 -2.94 6.46
CA ARG A 103 -16.48 -2.24 5.39
C ARG A 103 -16.81 -0.83 5.88
N PHE A 104 -16.46 0.16 5.06
CA PHE A 104 -16.83 1.55 5.26
C PHE A 104 -17.86 1.92 4.20
N GLU A 105 -19.08 2.23 4.63
CA GLU A 105 -20.19 2.60 3.76
C GLU A 105 -19.97 3.98 3.15
N ARG A 106 -19.57 4.97 3.96
CA ARG A 106 -19.22 6.33 3.52
C ARG A 106 -17.72 6.55 3.61
N LYS A 107 -17.09 6.81 2.47
CA LYS A 107 -15.66 7.14 2.33
C LYS A 107 -15.43 7.94 1.06
N ASP A 108 -14.59 8.96 1.15
CA ASP A 108 -14.17 9.78 0.02
C ASP A 108 -13.04 9.12 -0.76
N LYS A 109 -12.20 8.33 -0.05
CA LYS A 109 -11.09 7.62 -0.67
C LYS A 109 -10.86 6.28 0.00
N PHE A 110 -10.55 5.26 -0.79
CA PHE A 110 -10.13 3.96 -0.28
C PHE A 110 -8.98 3.39 -1.09
N ILE A 111 -7.82 3.25 -0.45
CA ILE A 111 -6.64 2.65 -1.06
C ILE A 111 -6.20 1.44 -0.24
N VAL A 112 -5.92 0.34 -0.92
CA VAL A 112 -5.27 -0.83 -0.30
C VAL A 112 -3.83 -0.91 -0.78
N PHE A 113 -2.92 -0.77 0.17
CA PHE A 113 -1.50 -0.97 -0.02
C PHE A 113 -1.07 -2.38 0.42
N ILE A 114 -0.21 -2.98 -0.38
CA ILE A 114 0.44 -4.26 -0.09
C ILE A 114 1.95 -4.00 0.00
N PRO A 115 2.47 -3.63 1.19
CA PRO A 115 3.88 -3.36 1.39
C PRO A 115 4.71 -4.65 1.27
N LYS A 116 5.85 -4.58 0.57
CA LYS A 116 6.79 -5.71 0.43
C LYS A 116 8.00 -5.62 1.36
N SER A 117 8.26 -4.45 1.96
CA SER A 117 9.39 -4.17 2.86
C SER A 117 9.00 -3.11 3.89
N GLU A 118 9.83 -2.91 4.92
CA GLU A 118 9.66 -1.82 5.90
C GLU A 118 9.82 -0.44 5.24
N GLU A 119 10.78 -0.27 4.32
CA GLU A 119 10.90 0.93 3.48
C GLU A 119 9.60 1.25 2.71
N ALA A 120 8.84 0.23 2.33
CA ALA A 120 7.55 0.44 1.66
C ALA A 120 6.52 1.06 2.61
N LEU A 121 6.58 0.78 3.91
CA LEU A 121 5.73 1.42 4.92
C LEU A 121 6.02 2.91 4.99
N GLU A 122 7.29 3.30 5.06
CA GLU A 122 7.70 4.72 5.07
C GLU A 122 7.10 5.45 3.88
N LYS A 123 7.23 4.90 2.67
CA LYS A 123 6.67 5.50 1.46
C LYS A 123 5.14 5.61 1.50
N ILE A 124 4.45 4.60 2.05
CA ILE A 124 2.99 4.63 2.20
C ILE A 124 2.59 5.73 3.17
N VAL A 125 3.27 5.85 4.31
CA VAL A 125 2.98 6.85 5.36
C VAL A 125 3.26 8.26 4.86
N HIS A 126 4.41 8.48 4.23
CA HIS A 126 4.75 9.74 3.57
C HIS A 126 3.63 10.19 2.61
N ARG A 127 3.11 9.24 1.81
CA ARG A 127 2.02 9.51 0.86
C ARG A 127 0.69 9.82 1.54
N ILE A 128 0.37 9.14 2.64
CA ILE A 128 -0.84 9.40 3.45
C ILE A 128 -0.76 10.81 4.07
N ILE A 129 0.37 11.17 4.69
CA ILE A 129 0.56 12.48 5.31
C ILE A 129 0.55 13.59 4.27
N ASN A 130 1.23 13.43 3.14
CA ASN A 130 1.35 14.51 2.16
C ASN A 130 0.18 14.62 1.17
N LYS A 131 -1.01 14.08 1.53
CA LYS A 131 -2.30 14.19 0.79
C LYS A 131 -2.14 14.26 -0.73
N GLY A 132 -1.50 13.26 -1.34
CA GLY A 132 -1.40 13.16 -2.80
C GLY A 132 -0.39 14.10 -3.46
N ALA A 133 0.56 14.68 -2.73
CA ALA A 133 1.71 15.29 -3.38
C ALA A 133 2.49 14.21 -4.14
N LYS A 134 2.64 14.43 -5.45
CA LYS A 134 3.58 13.76 -6.37
C LYS A 134 5.06 13.95 -5.94
N GLN A 135 5.35 14.08 -4.65
CA GLN A 135 6.70 14.21 -4.15
C GLN A 135 7.36 12.84 -4.19
N LYS A 136 8.20 12.67 -5.21
CA LYS A 136 9.08 11.53 -5.36
C LYS A 136 9.98 11.46 -4.13
N THR A 137 10.00 10.29 -3.50
CA THR A 137 10.85 10.02 -2.33
C THR A 137 12.34 10.22 -2.69
N PRO A 138 13.24 10.46 -1.72
CA PRO A 138 14.67 10.58 -1.99
C PRO A 138 15.24 9.39 -2.78
N ILE A 139 14.73 8.18 -2.48
CA ILE A 139 15.07 6.95 -3.20
C ILE A 139 14.60 7.01 -4.66
N GLU A 140 13.38 7.47 -4.93
CA GLU A 140 12.90 7.63 -6.31
C GLU A 140 13.66 8.72 -7.07
N LYS A 141 14.08 9.79 -6.39
CA LYS A 141 14.96 10.81 -6.95
C LYS A 141 16.32 10.20 -7.33
N ALA A 142 16.94 9.44 -6.43
CA ALA A 142 18.20 8.74 -6.70
C ALA A 142 18.06 7.73 -7.85
N LEU A 143 16.99 6.92 -7.87
CA LEU A 143 16.73 5.96 -8.95
C LEU A 143 16.43 6.64 -10.29
N ASN A 144 15.83 7.84 -10.30
CA ASN A 144 15.69 8.63 -11.53
C ASN A 144 17.03 9.19 -11.99
N LEU A 145 17.88 9.65 -11.07
CA LEU A 145 19.22 10.14 -11.39
C LEU A 145 20.09 9.02 -11.98
N ILE A 146 20.07 7.82 -11.39
CA ILE A 146 20.75 6.63 -11.91
C ILE A 146 20.22 6.30 -13.32
N GLN A 147 18.90 6.32 -13.52
CA GLN A 147 18.31 6.06 -14.84
C GLN A 147 18.73 7.10 -15.88
N ALA A 148 18.81 8.39 -15.51
CA ALA A 148 19.28 9.45 -16.39
C ALA A 148 20.78 9.27 -16.73
N LEU A 149 21.61 8.97 -15.73
CA LEU A 149 23.04 8.68 -15.92
C LEU A 149 23.26 7.48 -16.85
N LEU A 150 22.51 6.40 -16.67
CA LEU A 150 22.57 5.23 -17.55
C LEU A 150 22.23 5.59 -19.00
N GLY A 151 21.25 6.48 -19.22
CA GLY A 151 20.93 6.98 -20.55
C GLY A 151 22.07 7.80 -21.17
N VAL A 152 22.68 8.72 -20.40
CA VAL A 152 23.79 9.56 -20.87
C VAL A 152 25.03 8.72 -21.18
N VAL A 153 25.42 7.83 -20.26
CA VAL A 153 26.56 6.91 -20.46
C VAL A 153 26.30 6.00 -21.66
N GLY A 154 25.06 5.53 -21.84
CA GLY A 154 24.67 4.75 -23.00
C GLY A 154 24.86 5.45 -24.33
N LEU A 155 24.38 6.70 -24.42
CA LEU A 155 24.55 7.51 -25.62
C LEU A 155 26.03 7.79 -25.90
N PHE A 156 26.82 8.05 -24.86
CA PHE A 156 28.25 8.28 -24.98
C PHE A 156 29.01 7.05 -25.50
N LEU A 157 28.73 5.87 -24.93
CA LEU A 157 29.34 4.62 -25.37
C LEU A 157 28.90 4.22 -26.79
N ALA A 158 27.62 4.44 -27.13
CA ALA A 158 27.13 4.21 -28.49
C ALA A 158 27.81 5.16 -29.50
N TYR A 159 28.10 6.40 -29.11
CA TYR A 159 28.85 7.34 -29.94
C TYR A 159 30.31 6.92 -30.15
N LEU A 160 31.00 6.46 -29.09
CA LEU A 160 32.37 5.96 -29.17
C LEU A 160 32.50 4.70 -30.04
N HIS A 161 31.52 3.80 -29.93
CA HIS A 161 31.50 2.53 -30.65
C HIS A 161 30.63 2.56 -31.91
N ARG A 162 30.40 3.73 -32.51
CA ARG A 162 29.48 3.93 -33.65
C ARG A 162 29.75 3.05 -34.88
N ALA A 163 30.96 2.54 -35.03
CA ALA A 163 31.37 1.67 -36.14
C ALA A 163 31.16 0.17 -35.86
N ASP A 164 30.89 -0.23 -34.61
CA ASP A 164 30.68 -1.61 -34.20
C ASP A 164 29.23 -1.81 -33.72
N ILE A 165 28.38 -2.23 -34.66
CA ILE A 165 26.96 -2.46 -34.44
C ILE A 165 26.70 -3.54 -33.37
N MET A 166 27.59 -4.55 -33.25
CA MET A 166 27.46 -5.61 -32.24
C MET A 166 27.73 -5.06 -30.84
N GLN A 167 28.75 -4.23 -30.67
CA GLN A 167 28.99 -3.55 -29.40
C GLN A 167 27.84 -2.63 -29.01
N ILE A 168 27.31 -1.84 -29.95
CA ILE A 168 26.16 -0.95 -29.69
C ILE A 168 24.94 -1.75 -29.21
N SER A 169 24.63 -2.88 -29.87
CA SER A 169 23.51 -3.75 -29.50
C SER A 169 23.65 -4.29 -28.07
N ASN A 170 24.85 -4.74 -27.69
CA ASN A 170 25.13 -5.24 -26.34
C ASN A 170 25.00 -4.14 -25.28
N ILE A 171 25.53 -2.94 -25.55
CA ILE A 171 25.44 -1.78 -24.66
C ILE A 171 23.97 -1.39 -24.43
N LEU A 172 23.18 -1.30 -25.50
CA LEU A 172 21.76 -0.97 -25.41
C LEU A 172 20.99 -2.03 -24.63
N THR A 173 21.24 -3.31 -24.90
CA THR A 173 20.58 -4.43 -24.19
C THR A 173 20.88 -4.40 -22.70
N PHE A 174 22.14 -4.15 -22.33
CA PHE A 174 22.54 -4.02 -20.93
C PHE A 174 21.85 -2.83 -20.23
N ILE A 175 21.78 -1.67 -20.89
CA ILE A 175 21.10 -0.50 -20.35
C ILE A 175 19.61 -0.75 -20.17
N PHE A 176 18.95 -1.38 -21.16
CA PHE A 176 17.55 -1.76 -21.03
C PHE A 176 17.32 -2.71 -19.86
N ALA A 177 18.16 -3.73 -19.69
CA ALA A 177 18.09 -4.62 -18.54
C ALA A 177 18.23 -3.86 -17.21
N MET A 178 19.19 -2.93 -17.13
CA MET A 178 19.39 -2.09 -15.94
C MET A 178 18.20 -1.16 -15.67
N ILE A 179 17.59 -0.57 -16.71
CA ILE A 179 16.37 0.23 -16.56
C ILE A 179 15.23 -0.62 -16.01
N ILE A 180 15.05 -1.85 -16.50
CA ILE A 180 14.03 -2.79 -16.00
C ILE A 180 14.30 -3.12 -14.52
N VAL A 181 15.55 -3.36 -14.14
CA VAL A 181 15.94 -3.58 -12.74
C VAL A 181 15.57 -2.37 -11.89
N VAL A 182 15.98 -1.16 -12.31
CA VAL A 182 15.66 0.10 -11.62
C VAL A 182 14.15 0.32 -11.50
N GLN A 183 13.37 0.03 -12.54
CA GLN A 183 11.91 0.14 -12.50
C GLN A 183 11.27 -0.87 -11.54
N SER A 184 11.80 -2.09 -11.46
CA SER A 184 11.30 -3.09 -10.52
C SER A 184 11.57 -2.68 -9.06
N LEU A 185 12.72 -2.05 -8.79
CA LEU A 185 13.07 -1.47 -7.49
C LEU A 185 12.22 -0.24 -7.14
N LYS A 186 11.77 0.55 -8.12
CA LYS A 186 10.84 1.67 -7.88
C LYS A 186 9.50 1.22 -7.30
N LYS A 187 8.98 0.03 -7.64
CA LYS A 187 7.69 -0.49 -7.12
C LYS A 187 7.85 -1.30 -5.83
N SER A 188 8.08 -0.61 -4.70
CA SER A 188 8.21 -1.24 -3.37
C SER A 188 6.89 -1.77 -2.79
N TYR A 189 5.73 -1.32 -3.29
CA TYR A 189 4.41 -1.83 -2.91
C TYR A 189 3.48 -2.00 -4.11
N ARG A 190 2.45 -2.85 -3.95
CA ARG A 190 1.30 -2.89 -4.87
C ARG A 190 0.18 -2.03 -4.30
N GLU A 191 -0.50 -1.31 -5.18
CA GLU A 191 -1.62 -0.43 -4.84
C GLU A 191 -2.87 -0.88 -5.58
N ARG A 192 -4.01 -0.82 -4.90
CA ARG A 192 -5.33 -0.88 -5.52
C ARG A 192 -6.15 0.26 -4.96
N GLU A 193 -6.33 1.28 -5.78
CA GLU A 193 -7.23 2.39 -5.52
C GLU A 193 -8.63 1.98 -5.96
N TYR A 194 -9.60 2.21 -5.09
CA TYR A 194 -11.00 2.06 -5.43
C TYR A 194 -11.63 3.44 -5.27
N GLU A 195 -11.75 4.15 -6.38
CA GLU A 195 -12.62 5.31 -6.49
C GLU A 195 -14.06 4.78 -6.53
N PHE A 196 -14.94 5.39 -5.74
CA PHE A 196 -16.36 5.07 -5.76
C PHE A 196 -17.09 6.35 -6.12
N ASP A 197 -17.91 6.27 -7.16
CA ASP A 197 -18.91 7.27 -7.57
C ASP A 197 -19.99 7.46 -6.48
#